data_AF-A0A3D4VRR8-F1
#
_entry.id   AF-A0A3D4VRR8-F1
#
_cell.length_a   1.000
_cell.length_b   1.000
_cell.length_c   1.000
_cell.angle_alpha   90.00
_cell.angle_beta   90.00
_cell.angle_gamma   90.00
#
_symmetry.space_group_name_H-M   'P 1'
#
loop_
_entity.id
_entity.type
_entity.pdbx_description
1 polymer ?
#
loop_
_entity_poly.entity_id
_entity_poly.type
_entity_poly.pdbx_seq_one_letter_code
_entity_poly.pdbx_strand_id
1 'polypeptide(L)'
;MANRIYIGDQNEEVVYQKLKKDLLASAISIKLVHDEIRTMYDKKVYFLVYDQYYNRANNRVSLSLLISDQNGRCKVSCVGSGGGQGVFFNFSWFSEDSFILKCEKILFELGFKESQ
;
A
#
# COMPACT_ATOMS: atom_id res chain seq x y z
N MET A 1 -7.30 11.09 2.67
CA MET A 1 -5.87 10.69 2.75
C MET A 1 -5.65 10.00 4.07
N ALA A 2 -5.37 8.70 4.00
CA ALA A 2 -5.10 7.85 5.15
C ALA A 2 -3.67 7.33 5.05
N ASN A 3 -2.94 7.32 6.16
CA ASN A 3 -1.59 6.79 6.26
C ASN A 3 -1.50 5.78 7.41
N ARG A 4 -0.87 4.64 7.15
CA ARG A 4 -0.61 3.61 8.16
C ARG A 4 0.80 3.09 8.00
N ILE A 5 1.42 2.72 9.11
CA ILE A 5 2.77 2.18 9.12
C ILE A 5 2.73 0.82 9.78
N TYR A 6 3.39 -0.16 9.18
CA TYR A 6 3.47 -1.52 9.71
C TYR A 6 4.91 -1.92 9.90
N ILE A 7 5.15 -2.71 10.95
CA ILE A 7 6.47 -3.26 11.26
C ILE A 7 6.34 -4.78 11.46
N GLY A 8 7.31 -5.53 10.92
CA GLY A 8 7.38 -6.98 11.02
C GLY A 8 8.80 -7.51 10.85
N ASP A 9 8.97 -8.79 11.11
CA ASP A 9 10.29 -9.45 11.13
C ASP A 9 10.66 -10.15 9.80
N GLN A 10 9.80 -10.01 8.78
CA GLN A 10 10.06 -10.56 7.44
C GLN A 10 11.12 -9.75 6.70
N ASN A 11 11.85 -10.40 5.78
CA ASN A 11 12.77 -9.71 4.88
C ASN A 11 12.03 -8.77 3.92
N GLU A 12 12.59 -7.60 3.66
CA GLU A 12 11.99 -6.53 2.85
C GLU A 12 11.74 -6.95 1.38
N GLU A 13 12.62 -7.75 0.78
CA GLU A 13 12.43 -8.27 -0.59
C GLU A 13 11.26 -9.26 -0.62
N VAL A 14 11.13 -10.12 0.38
CA VAL A 14 10.01 -11.08 0.49
C VAL A 14 8.68 -10.33 0.59
N VAL A 15 8.64 -9.28 1.41
CA VAL A 15 7.45 -8.43 1.60
C VAL A 15 7.10 -7.68 0.32
N TYR A 16 8.10 -7.12 -0.37
CA TYR A 16 7.94 -6.47 -1.67
C TYR A 16 7.31 -7.42 -2.71
N GLN A 17 7.85 -8.62 -2.88
CA GLN A 17 7.33 -9.59 -3.85
C GLN A 17 5.91 -10.03 -3.52
N LYS A 18 5.62 -10.25 -2.22
CA LYS A 18 4.30 -10.66 -1.75
C LYS A 18 3.25 -9.57 -1.96
N LEU A 19 3.54 -8.33 -1.57
CA LEU A 19 2.63 -7.19 -1.78
C LEU A 19 2.39 -6.94 -3.27
N LYS A 20 3.45 -6.99 -4.09
CA LYS A 20 3.34 -6.81 -5.54
C LYS A 20 2.43 -7.83 -6.20
N LYS A 21 2.59 -9.10 -5.85
CA LYS A 21 1.76 -10.19 -6.38
C LYS A 21 0.32 -10.08 -5.87
N ASP A 22 0.13 -9.98 -4.56
CA ASP A 22 -1.17 -10.20 -3.94
C ASP A 22 -2.09 -8.98 -4.07
N LEU A 23 -1.56 -7.76 -4.10
CA LEU A 23 -2.37 -6.57 -4.37
C LEU A 23 -2.90 -6.59 -5.80
N LEU A 24 -2.08 -6.94 -6.79
CA LEU A 24 -2.53 -7.10 -8.19
C LEU A 24 -3.58 -8.22 -8.33
N ALA A 25 -3.43 -9.32 -7.59
CA ALA A 25 -4.40 -10.41 -7.59
C ALA A 25 -5.70 -10.07 -6.85
N SER A 26 -5.70 -9.09 -5.94
CA SER A 26 -6.84 -8.78 -5.08
C SER A 26 -8.03 -8.10 -5.80
N ALA A 27 -7.81 -7.47 -6.96
CA ALA A 27 -8.87 -6.96 -7.81
C ALA A 27 -8.37 -6.65 -9.23
N ILE A 28 -9.19 -6.96 -10.23
CA ILE A 28 -8.90 -6.74 -11.66
C ILE A 28 -8.67 -5.26 -11.99
N SER A 29 -9.28 -4.33 -11.26
CA SER A 29 -9.14 -2.90 -11.51
C SER A 29 -7.90 -2.25 -10.88
N ILE A 30 -7.08 -3.02 -10.16
CA ILE A 30 -5.81 -2.55 -9.60
C ILE A 30 -4.72 -2.61 -10.66
N LYS A 31 -3.93 -1.54 -10.75
CA LYS A 31 -2.77 -1.42 -11.64
C LYS A 31 -1.56 -0.96 -10.85
N LEU A 32 -0.41 -1.58 -11.09
CA LEU A 32 0.89 -1.06 -10.65
C LEU A 32 1.31 0.05 -11.61
N VAL A 33 1.41 1.28 -11.13
CA VAL A 33 1.76 2.46 -11.95
C VAL A 33 3.19 2.93 -11.75
N HIS A 34 3.81 2.57 -10.62
CA HIS A 34 5.22 2.84 -10.33
C HIS A 34 5.84 1.68 -9.56
N ASP A 35 7.06 1.32 -9.92
CA ASP A 35 7.86 0.29 -9.25
C ASP A 35 9.33 0.70 -9.31
N GLU A 36 9.89 1.00 -8.15
CA GLU A 36 11.25 1.47 -8.03
C GLU A 36 11.95 0.78 -6.87
N ILE A 37 13.18 0.34 -7.14
CA ILE A 37 14.08 -0.24 -6.14
C ILE A 37 15.31 0.66 -6.07
N ARG A 38 15.61 1.17 -4.88
CA ARG A 38 16.82 1.94 -4.60
C ARG A 38 17.69 1.19 -3.60
N THR A 39 18.99 1.23 -3.82
CA THR A 39 19.97 0.75 -2.83
C THR A 39 20.54 1.95 -2.08
N MET A 40 20.44 1.94 -0.76
CA MET A 40 20.95 2.97 0.16
C MET A 40 21.73 2.26 1.26
N TYR A 41 23.03 2.58 1.41
CA TYR A 41 23.90 1.97 2.43
C TYR A 41 23.79 0.43 2.49
N ASP A 42 23.88 -0.23 1.34
CA ASP A 42 23.73 -1.69 1.15
C ASP A 42 22.37 -2.30 1.55
N LYS A 43 21.36 -1.46 1.78
CA LYS A 43 19.97 -1.87 2.00
C LYS A 43 19.10 -1.49 0.82
N LYS A 44 18.17 -2.36 0.46
CA LYS A 44 17.19 -2.05 -0.57
C LYS A 44 15.98 -1.34 0.04
N VAL A 45 15.49 -0.36 -0.69
CA VAL A 45 14.25 0.37 -0.41
C VAL A 45 13.37 0.25 -1.65
N TYR A 46 12.13 -0.17 -1.45
CA TYR A 46 11.16 -0.39 -2.52
C TYR A 46 10.09 0.67 -2.43
N PHE A 47 9.78 1.29 -3.55
CA PHE A 47 8.71 2.26 -3.67
C PHE A 47 7.75 1.81 -4.77
N LEU A 48 6.51 1.51 -4.36
CA LEU A 48 5.47 1.05 -5.27
C LEU A 48 4.32 2.04 -5.23
N VAL A 49 3.71 2.29 -6.39
CA VAL A 49 2.45 3.03 -6.46
C VAL A 49 1.45 2.21 -7.25
N TYR A 50 0.28 2.03 -6.66
CA TYR A 50 -0.86 1.37 -7.27
C TYR A 50 -1.98 2.35 -7.50
N ASP A 51 -2.81 2.05 -8.49
CA ASP A 51 -4.08 2.70 -8.70
C ASP A 51 -5.20 1.69 -8.84
N GLN A 52 -6.32 1.99 -8.19
CA GLN A 52 -7.57 1.27 -8.37
C GLN A 52 -8.61 2.23 -8.97
N TYR A 53 -9.13 1.87 -10.14
CA TYR A 53 -10.20 2.62 -10.80
C TYR A 53 -11.57 2.05 -10.42
N TYR A 54 -12.52 2.91 -10.06
CA TYR A 54 -13.89 2.51 -9.73
C TYR A 54 -14.87 3.07 -10.77
N ASN A 55 -15.29 2.20 -11.70
CA ASN A 55 -16.19 2.53 -12.81
C ASN A 55 -17.51 3.22 -12.39
N ARG A 56 -18.05 2.89 -11.21
CA ARG A 56 -19.35 3.40 -10.74
C ARG A 56 -19.31 4.86 -10.27
N ALA A 57 -18.14 5.36 -9.88
CA ALA A 57 -17.97 6.71 -9.34
C ALA A 57 -17.09 7.60 -10.24
N ASN A 58 -16.60 7.07 -11.37
CA ASN A 58 -15.58 7.69 -12.21
C ASN A 58 -14.41 8.28 -11.38
N ASN A 59 -14.03 7.56 -10.31
CA ASN A 59 -12.99 8.01 -9.39
C ASN A 59 -11.78 7.07 -9.45
N ARG A 60 -10.64 7.62 -9.03
CA ARG A 60 -9.36 6.93 -8.97
C ARG A 60 -8.81 7.07 -7.55
N VAL A 61 -8.40 5.96 -6.97
CA VAL A 61 -7.71 5.91 -5.67
C VAL A 61 -6.32 5.33 -5.90
N SER A 62 -5.31 6.01 -5.39
CA SER A 62 -3.93 5.55 -5.39
C SER A 62 -3.51 5.03 -4.00
N LEU A 63 -2.59 4.07 -4.00
CA LEU A 63 -1.90 3.55 -2.83
C LEU A 63 -0.40 3.56 -3.09
N SER A 64 0.32 4.36 -2.32
CA SER A 64 1.78 4.41 -2.33
C SER A 64 2.34 3.59 -1.18
N LEU A 65 3.33 2.75 -1.46
CA LEU A 65 4.00 1.90 -0.49
C LEU A 65 5.50 2.20 -0.47
N LEU A 66 6.06 2.40 0.72
CA LEU A 66 7.50 2.43 0.94
C LEU A 66 7.88 1.25 1.84
N ILE A 67 8.75 0.38 1.35
CA ILE A 67 9.21 -0.82 2.05
C ILE A 67 10.70 -0.68 2.29
N SER A 68 11.12 -0.80 3.55
CA SER A 68 12.53 -0.64 3.93
C SER A 68 12.86 -1.46 5.16
N ASP A 69 14.10 -1.94 5.26
CA ASP A 69 14.66 -2.42 6.51
C ASP A 69 14.97 -1.24 7.44
N GLN A 70 14.49 -1.28 8.68
CA GLN A 70 14.83 -0.33 9.74
C GLN A 70 15.29 -1.13 10.96
N ASN A 71 16.60 -1.16 11.21
CA ASN A 71 17.22 -1.86 12.34
C ASN A 71 16.89 -3.37 12.39
N GLY A 72 16.90 -4.05 11.24
CA GLY A 72 16.64 -5.48 11.15
C GLY A 72 15.16 -5.87 11.17
N ARG A 73 14.25 -4.89 11.12
CA ARG A 73 12.81 -5.11 10.98
C ARG A 73 12.33 -4.43 9.71
N CYS A 74 11.51 -5.13 8.94
CA CYS A 74 10.88 -4.54 7.76
C CYS A 74 9.78 -3.57 8.20
N LYS A 75 9.84 -2.37 7.64
CA LYS A 75 8.85 -1.32 7.81
C LYS A 75 8.17 -1.05 6.48
N VAL A 76 6.84 -1.00 6.52
CA VAL A 76 5.99 -0.69 5.36
C VAL A 76 5.17 0.54 5.68
N SER A 77 5.41 1.63 4.95
CA SER A 77 4.56 2.83 5.02
C SER A 77 3.54 2.79 3.89
N CYS A 78 2.26 2.84 4.24
CA CYS A 78 1.15 2.79 3.31
C CYS A 78 0.44 4.15 3.31
N VAL A 79 0.32 4.79 2.13
CA VAL A 79 -0.37 6.07 1.98
C VAL A 79 -1.42 5.96 0.89
N GLY A 80 -2.69 6.08 1.26
CA GLY A 80 -3.83 6.09 0.34
C GLY A 80 -4.30 7.51 0.01
N SER A 81 -4.64 7.76 -1.25
CA SER A 81 -5.15 9.05 -1.74
C SER A 81 -6.20 8.86 -2.82
N GLY A 82 -7.40 9.43 -2.68
CA GLY A 82 -8.46 9.41 -3.70
C GLY A 82 -8.92 10.81 -4.12
N GLY A 83 -9.32 10.96 -5.39
CA GLY A 83 -9.86 12.21 -5.95
C GLY A 83 -11.13 11.99 -6.78
N GLY A 84 -12.16 12.79 -6.50
CA GLY A 84 -13.40 12.92 -7.27
C GLY A 84 -14.04 14.30 -7.04
N GLN A 85 -14.45 14.99 -8.10
CA GLN A 85 -15.12 16.30 -8.03
C GLN A 85 -16.54 16.12 -7.50
N GLY A 86 -16.75 16.42 -6.22
CA GLY A 86 -18.06 16.50 -5.61
C GLY A 86 -17.98 17.17 -4.26
N VAL A 87 -18.80 18.21 -4.06
CA VAL A 87 -18.94 19.02 -2.84
C VAL A 87 -19.55 18.23 -1.66
N PHE A 88 -19.54 16.90 -1.75
CA PHE A 88 -19.96 15.97 -0.72
C PHE A 88 -18.73 15.31 -0.12
N PHE A 89 -18.01 16.09 0.70
CA PHE A 89 -17.05 15.61 1.69
C PHE A 89 -17.79 14.85 2.81
N ASN A 90 -18.47 13.77 2.43
CA ASN A 90 -19.00 12.71 3.31
C ASN A 90 -18.81 11.35 2.62
N PHE A 91 -17.69 11.20 1.90
CA PHE A 91 -17.11 9.89 1.59
C PHE A 91 -16.50 9.32 2.88
N SER A 92 -17.38 9.03 3.84
CA SER A 92 -17.09 8.41 5.13
C SER A 92 -16.39 7.06 4.94
N TRP A 93 -15.19 6.88 5.50
CA TRP A 93 -14.68 5.64 6.14
C TRP A 93 -14.70 4.30 5.34
N PHE A 94 -15.26 4.21 4.12
CA PHE A 94 -15.62 2.92 3.53
C PHE A 94 -15.13 2.68 2.10
N SER A 95 -14.54 3.68 1.43
CA SER A 95 -13.98 3.49 0.07
C SER A 95 -12.48 3.76 -0.04
N GLU A 96 -11.92 4.76 0.66
CA GLU A 96 -10.46 4.93 0.77
C GLU A 96 -9.83 3.81 1.61
N ASP A 97 -10.50 3.42 2.71
CA ASP A 97 -10.04 2.31 3.55
C ASP A 97 -10.00 0.97 2.80
N SER A 98 -10.75 0.80 1.70
CA SER A 98 -10.79 -0.48 1.01
C SER A 98 -9.44 -0.92 0.43
N PHE A 99 -8.55 0.01 0.04
CA PHE A 99 -7.26 -0.37 -0.52
C PHE A 99 -6.18 -0.55 0.56
N ILE A 100 -6.17 0.33 1.57
CA ILE A 100 -5.28 0.17 2.72
C ILE A 100 -5.62 -1.12 3.49
N LEU A 101 -6.90 -1.46 3.66
CA LEU A 101 -7.32 -2.70 4.32
C LEU A 101 -6.89 -3.97 3.56
N LYS A 102 -6.83 -3.94 2.22
CA LYS A 102 -6.26 -5.05 1.44
C LYS A 102 -4.77 -5.23 1.72
N CYS A 103 -4.04 -4.12 1.77
CA CYS A 103 -2.62 -4.13 2.12
C CYS A 103 -2.41 -4.60 3.56
N GLU A 104 -3.18 -4.08 4.51
CA GLU A 104 -3.19 -4.48 5.92
C GLU A 104 -3.42 -5.98 6.07
N LYS A 105 -4.43 -6.53 5.39
CA LYS A 105 -4.71 -7.97 5.42
C LYS A 105 -3.50 -8.80 5.00
N ILE A 106 -2.84 -8.44 3.90
CA ILE A 106 -1.64 -9.14 3.42
C ILE A 106 -0.49 -9.02 4.45
N LEU A 107 -0.32 -7.84 5.05
CA LEU A 107 0.70 -7.60 6.06
C LEU A 107 0.44 -8.38 7.36
N PHE A 108 -0.80 -8.48 7.81
CA PHE A 108 -1.18 -9.29 8.97
C PHE A 108 -0.98 -10.78 8.72
N GLU A 109 -1.24 -11.28 7.51
CA GLU A 109 -0.91 -12.65 7.11
C GLU A 109 0.61 -12.92 7.19
N LEU A 110 1.44 -11.89 7.01
CA LEU A 110 2.90 -11.94 7.18
C LEU A 110 3.38 -11.72 8.63
N GLY A 111 2.46 -11.51 9.57
CA GLY A 111 2.76 -11.28 10.99
C GLY A 111 3.17 -9.84 11.33
N PHE A 112 2.92 -8.88 10.44
CA PHE A 112 3.15 -7.47 10.73
C PHE A 112 2.12 -6.93 11.72
N LYS A 113 2.48 -5.85 12.41
CA LYS A 113 1.59 -5.10 13.29
C LYS A 113 1.63 -3.63 12.91
N GLU A 114 0.50 -2.94 13.08
CA GLU A 114 0.46 -1.48 12.92
C GLU A 114 1.37 -0.83 13.98
N SER A 115 2.24 0.07 13.54
CA SER A 115 3.05 0.93 14.40
C SER A 115 2.24 2.16 14.73
N GLN A 116 2.16 2.49 16.03
CA GLN A 116 1.64 3.78 16.51
C GLN A 116 2.45 4.95 15.92
#